data_AF-A0A920ET70-F1
#
_entry.id   AF-A0A920ET70-F1
#
_cell.length_a   1.000
_cell.length_b   1.000
_cell.length_c   1.000
_cell.angle_alpha   90.00
_cell.angle_beta   90.00
_cell.angle_gamma   90.00
#
_symmetry.space_group_name_H-M   'P 1'
#
loop_
_entity.id
_entity.type
_entity.pdbx_description
1 polymer ?
#
loop_
_entity_poly.entity_id
_entity_poly.type
_entity_poly.pdbx_seq_one_letter_code
_entity_poly.pdbx_strand_id
1 'polypeptide(L)' 'METRVGGSIPVMSTLLSELGIHATMFAFGLDDEKIHAPNEFFRLSSFKKSQIGYCKLLEEFGK' A
#
# COMPACT_ATOMS: atom_id res chain seq x y z
N MET A 1 -2.36 8.78 13.04
CA MET A 1 -3.47 8.07 12.37
C MET A 1 -2.95 6.66 12.10
N GLU A 2 -3.16 5.75 13.04
CA GLU A 2 -2.88 4.33 12.81
C GLU A 2 -4.01 3.77 11.94
N THR A 3 -3.70 3.36 10.72
CA THR A 3 -4.58 2.51 9.92
C THR A 3 -3.87 1.17 9.70
N ARG A 4 -3.98 0.27 10.68
CA ARG A 4 -3.83 -1.16 10.39
C ARG A 4 -5.12 -1.61 9.69
N VAL A 5 -5.04 -1.80 8.38
CA VAL A 5 -6.13 -2.42 7.60
C VAL A 5 -6.14 -3.92 7.95
N GLY A 6 -7.32 -4.47 8.28
CA GLY A 6 -7.49 -5.86 8.73
C GLY A 6 -7.31 -6.95 7.65
N GLY A 7 -6.80 -6.58 6.47
CA GLY A 7 -6.51 -7.53 5.39
C GLY A 7 -5.22 -8.30 5.64
N SER A 8 -5.24 -9.61 5.39
CA SER A 8 -4.04 -10.44 5.47
C SER A 8 -3.22 -10.32 4.18
N ILE A 9 -1.94 -9.96 4.29
CA ILE A 9 -0.95 -9.96 3.19
C ILE A 9 0.15 -10.98 3.54
N PRO A 10 -0.04 -12.29 3.25
CA PRO A 10 0.85 -13.35 3.75
C PRO A 10 2.31 -13.21 3.32
N VAL A 11 2.57 -12.64 2.15
CA VAL A 11 3.94 -12.43 1.63
C VAL A 11 4.81 -11.60 2.57
N MET A 12 4.24 -10.75 3.42
CA MET A 12 5.01 -9.99 4.43
C MET A 12 5.72 -10.92 5.43
N SER A 13 5.07 -12.03 5.81
CA SER A 13 5.68 -13.03 6.68
C SER A 13 6.76 -13.83 5.97
N THR A 14 6.55 -14.17 4.70
CA THR A 14 7.53 -14.86 3.86
C THR A 14 8.78 -14.00 3.63
N LEU A 15 8.63 -12.70 3.36
CA LEU A 15 9.78 -11.80 3.22
C LEU A 15 10.62 -11.73 4.50
N LEU A 16 9.96 -11.77 5.66
CA LEU A 16 10.66 -11.83 6.94
C LEU A 16 11.38 -13.18 7.14
N SER A 17 10.74 -14.31 6.82
CA SER A 17 11.34 -15.64 7.03
C SER A 17 12.50 -15.90 6.09
N GLU A 18 12.36 -15.56 4.80
CA GLU A 18 13.35 -15.91 3.78
C GLU A 18 14.50 -14.90 3.72
N LEU A 19 14.22 -13.61 3.91
CA LEU A 19 15.20 -12.54 3.73
C LEU A 19 15.64 -11.90 5.05
N GLY A 20 14.97 -12.18 6.17
CA GLY A 20 15.22 -11.51 7.44
C GLY A 20 14.83 -10.03 7.44
N ILE A 21 14.00 -9.59 6.47
CA ILE A 21 13.67 -8.16 6.27
C ILE A 21 12.24 -7.88 6.73
N HIS A 22 12.10 -6.83 7.54
CA HIS A 22 10.79 -6.23 7.82
C HIS A 22 10.35 -5.34 6.64
N ALA A 23 9.45 -5.86 5.81
CA ALA A 23 8.85 -5.08 4.73
C ALA A 23 7.80 -4.09 5.27
N THR A 24 7.55 -3.01 4.50
CA THR A 24 6.49 -2.03 4.77
C THR A 24 5.60 -1.88 3.55
N MET A 25 4.29 -1.73 3.78
CA MET A 25 3.32 -1.46 2.73
C MET A 25 3.25 0.05 2.45
N PHE A 26 3.32 0.42 1.18
CA PHE A 26 3.10 1.79 0.71
C PHE A 26 1.92 1.78 -0.26
N ALA A 27 0.74 2.17 0.23
CA ALA A 27 -0.53 2.07 -0.48
C ALA A 27 -1.41 3.32 -0.25
N PHE A 28 -2.42 3.49 -1.10
CA PHE A 28 -3.25 4.70 -1.16
C PHE A 28 -4.76 4.42 -1.07
N GLY A 29 -5.15 3.17 -0.85
CA GLY A 29 -6.54 2.77 -0.66
C GLY A 29 -7.11 3.33 0.65
N LEU A 30 -8.38 3.68 0.62
CA LEU A 30 -9.15 4.15 1.78
C LEU A 30 -10.19 3.10 2.21
N ASP A 31 -10.64 3.19 3.44
CA ASP A 31 -11.52 2.21 4.09
C ASP A 31 -12.93 2.12 3.46
N ASP A 32 -13.44 3.23 2.91
CA ASP A 32 -14.76 3.31 2.30
C ASP A 32 -14.83 2.85 0.83
N GLU A 33 -13.71 2.38 0.27
CA GLU A 33 -13.59 2.01 -1.15
C GLU A 33 -14.20 0.63 -1.48
N LYS A 34 -14.77 -0.05 -0.47
CA LYS A 34 -15.55 -1.30 -0.62
C LYS A 34 -14.78 -2.41 -1.34
N ILE A 35 -13.50 -2.57 -1.00
CA ILE A 35 -12.65 -3.64 -1.52
C ILE A 35 -13.39 -4.98 -1.32
N HIS A 36 -13.62 -5.72 -2.40
CA HIS A 36 -14.35 -6.99 -2.47
C HIS A 36 -15.88 -6.90 -2.23
N ALA A 37 -16.50 -5.75 -2.42
CA ALA A 37 -17.95 -5.58 -2.28
C ALA A 37 -18.58 -4.80 -3.47
N PRO A 38 -19.92 -4.88 -3.68
CA PRO A 38 -20.56 -4.13 -4.76
C PRO A 38 -20.35 -2.61 -4.66
N ASN A 39 -20.17 -1.99 -5.82
CA ASN A 39 -19.78 -0.58 -5.97
C ASN A 39 -18.40 -0.26 -5.37
N GLU A 40 -17.47 -1.21 -5.44
CA GLU A 40 -16.03 -0.97 -5.25
C GLU A 40 -15.57 0.15 -6.19
N PHE A 41 -14.82 1.11 -5.65
CA PHE A 41 -14.35 2.26 -6.40
C PHE A 41 -12.98 2.72 -5.90
N PHE A 42 -12.32 3.56 -6.68
CA PHE A 42 -11.07 4.18 -6.29
C PHE A 42 -11.09 5.67 -6.65
N ARG A 43 -10.57 6.52 -5.78
CA ARG A 43 -10.58 7.98 -6.03
C ARG A 43 -9.52 8.39 -7.05
N LEU A 44 -9.92 9.22 -8.01
CA LEU A 44 -8.98 9.82 -8.97
C LEU A 44 -7.91 10.67 -8.28
N SER A 45 -8.24 11.31 -7.17
CA SER A 45 -7.27 12.04 -6.34
C SER A 45 -6.22 11.10 -5.73
N SER A 46 -6.64 9.94 -5.19
CA SER A 46 -5.73 8.91 -4.70
C SER A 46 -4.87 8.33 -5.83
N PHE A 47 -5.44 8.13 -7.02
CA PHE A 47 -4.70 7.68 -8.21
C PHE A 47 -3.61 8.66 -8.63
N LYS A 48 -3.91 9.96 -8.66
CA LYS A 48 -2.90 10.97 -8.97
C LYS A 48 -1.83 11.07 -7.87
N LYS A 49 -2.25 10.96 -6.61
CA LYS A 49 -1.35 11.01 -5.45
C LYS A 49 -0.39 9.81 -5.43
N SER A 50 -0.86 8.61 -5.80
CA SER A 50 -0.02 7.41 -5.79
C SER A 50 1.14 7.49 -6.78
N GLN A 51 0.88 7.97 -8.00
CA GLN A 51 1.91 8.20 -9.01
C GLN A 51 3.03 9.11 -8.47
N ILE A 52 2.65 10.25 -7.90
CA ILE A 52 3.62 11.20 -7.33
C ILE A 52 4.37 10.58 -6.14
N GLY A 53 3.65 9.84 -5.28
CA GLY A 53 4.24 9.18 -4.12
C GLY A 53 5.31 8.16 -4.51
N TYR A 54 5.04 7.30 -5.50
CA TYR A 54 6.01 6.33 -5.99
C TYR A 54 7.21 6.99 -6.66
N CYS A 55 7.00 8.02 -7.50
CA CYS A 55 8.11 8.75 -8.11
C CYS A 55 9.05 9.33 -7.04
N LYS A 56 8.50 9.97 -6.01
CA LYS A 56 9.29 10.51 -4.90
C LYS A 56 10.01 9.42 -4.11
N LEU A 57 9.34 8.31 -3.81
CA LEU A 57 9.96 7.20 -3.10
C LEU A 57 11.17 6.63 -3.87
N LEU A 58 11.02 6.42 -5.17
CA LEU A 58 12.09 5.93 -6.03
C LEU A 58 13.23 6.94 -6.18
N GLU A 59 12.91 8.23 -6.28
CA GLU A 59 13.90 9.31 -6.29
C GLU A 59 14.72 9.33 -5.00
N GLU A 60 14.08 9.20 -3.83
CA GLU A 60 14.79 9.14 -2.55
C GLU A 60 15.64 7.87 -2.39
N PHE A 61 15.20 6.72 -2.92
CA PHE A 61 15.96 5.46 -2.88
C PHE A 61 17.10 5.39 -3.90
N GLY A 62 17.05 6.22 -4.94
CA GLY A 62 18.10 6.33 -5.95
C GLY A 62 19.25 7.26 -5.57
N LYS A 63 19.17 7.94 -4.42
CA LYS A 63 20.28 8.73 -3.85
C LYS A 63 21.31 7.82 -3.21
#